data_AF-A0A1Y4B4F3-F1
#
_entry.id   AF-A0A1Y4B4F3-F1
#
_cell.length_a   1.000
_cell.length_b   1.000
_cell.length_c   1.000
_cell.angle_alpha   90.00
_cell.angle_beta   90.00
_cell.angle_gamma   90.00
#
_symmetry.space_group_name_H-M   'P 1'
#
loop_
_entity.id
_entity.type
_entity.pdbx_description
1 polymer ?
#
loop_
_entity_poly.entity_id
_entity_poly.type
_entity_poly.pdbx_seq_one_letter_code
_entity_poly.pdbx_strand_id
1 'polypeptide(L)' 'MKKLYSIMEELLIVEAELNALKTVTSIIIENYKSQEKQNEEDILYVINIYLEYVNGNMRKSINTLDEFLATRKKG' A
#
# COMPACT_ATOMS: atom_id res chain seq x y z
N MET A 1 -16.56 -15.04 11.81
CA MET A 1 -16.36 -13.65 12.26
C MET A 1 -14.97 -13.40 12.84
N LYS A 2 -14.54 -14.01 13.96
CA LYS A 2 -13.18 -13.78 14.53
C LYS A 2 -12.03 -13.88 13.51
N LYS A 3 -12.02 -14.92 12.68
CA LYS A 3 -11.00 -15.09 11.61
C LYS A 3 -11.00 -13.95 10.59
N LEU A 4 -12.16 -13.39 10.26
CA LEU A 4 -12.26 -12.29 9.28
C LEU A 4 -11.75 -10.96 9.88
N TYR A 5 -11.97 -10.73 11.18
CA TYR A 5 -11.37 -9.58 11.86
C TYR A 5 -9.85 -9.70 11.95
N SER A 6 -9.31 -10.90 12.21
CA SER A 6 -7.86 -11.15 12.14
C SER A 6 -7.29 -10.85 10.75
N ILE A 7 -7.97 -11.28 9.69
CA ILE A 7 -7.56 -10.96 8.30
C ILE A 7 -7.62 -9.45 8.05
N MET A 8 -8.62 -8.74 8.58
CA MET A 8 -8.69 -7.28 8.47
C MET A 8 -7.47 -6.61 9.12
N GLU A 9 -7.08 -7.05 10.32
CA GLU A 9 -5.90 -6.54 11.02
C GLU A 9 -4.62 -6.78 10.21
N GLU A 10 -4.44 -7.97 9.62
CA GLU A 10 -3.32 -8.29 8.74
C GLU A 10 -3.29 -7.38 7.50
N LEU A 11 -4.44 -7.17 6.84
CA LEU A 11 -4.53 -6.29 5.67
C LEU A 11 -4.17 -4.84 6.01
N LEU A 12 -4.63 -4.34 7.16
CA LEU A 12 -4.30 -2.98 7.63
C LEU A 12 -2.81 -2.83 7.92
N ILE A 13 -2.15 -3.85 8.47
CA ILE A 13 -0.69 -3.86 8.68
C ILE A 13 0.03 -3.79 7.33
N VAL A 14 -0.33 -4.65 6.38
CA VAL A 14 0.29 -4.66 5.04
C VAL A 14 0.07 -3.33 4.32
N GLU A 15 -1.12 -2.73 4.44
CA GLU A 15 -1.37 -1.38 3.90
C GLU A 15 -0.44 -0.34 4.52
N ALA A 16 -0.23 -0.37 5.84
CA ALA A 16 0.70 0.55 6.49
C ALA A 16 2.15 0.37 5.99
N GLU A 17 2.61 -0.88 5.83
CA GLU A 17 3.93 -1.19 5.29
C GLU A 17 4.10 -0.72 3.84
N LEU A 18 3.09 -0.90 2.99
CA LEU A 18 3.09 -0.40 1.62
C LEU A 18 3.20 1.13 1.56
N ASN A 19 2.47 1.84 2.44
CA ASN A 19 2.54 3.29 2.53
C ASN A 19 3.91 3.78 3.01
N ALA A 20 4.52 3.07 3.97
CA ALA A 20 5.88 3.36 4.42
C ALA A 20 6.90 3.15 3.29
N LEU A 21 6.80 2.05 2.55
CA LEU A 21 7.68 1.76 1.41
C LEU A 21 7.54 2.80 0.29
N LYS A 22 6.32 3.25 -0.02
CA LYS A 22 6.08 4.33 -0.98
C LYS A 22 6.76 5.64 -0.55
N THR A 23 6.68 5.96 0.74
CA THR A 23 7.31 7.15 1.32
C THR A 23 8.83 7.08 1.20
N VAL A 24 9.44 5.95 1.58
CA VAL A 24 10.89 5.73 1.46
C VAL A 24 11.33 5.79 0.00
N THR A 25 10.60 5.15 -0.91
CA THR A 25 10.90 5.18 -2.35
C THR A 25 10.91 6.61 -2.88
N SER A 26 9.94 7.43 -2.49
CA SER A 26 9.86 8.84 -2.89
C SER A 26 11.05 9.65 -2.38
N ILE A 27 11.51 9.41 -1.15
CA ILE A 27 12.71 10.06 -0.58
C ILE A 27 13.96 9.67 -1.37
N ILE A 28 14.11 8.40 -1.74
CA ILE A 28 15.27 7.92 -2.50
C ILE A 28 15.26 8.51 -3.92
N ILE A 29 14.10 8.63 -4.57
CA ILE A 29 13.96 9.30 -5.88
C ILE A 29 14.51 10.72 -5.82
N GLU A 30 14.07 11.53 -4.86
CA GLU A 30 14.55 12.92 -4.71
C GLU A 30 16.06 12.97 -4.43
N ASN A 31 16.58 12.01 -3.67
CA ASN A 31 18.01 11.89 -3.40
C ASN A 31 18.82 11.59 -4.69
N TYR A 32 18.36 10.65 -5.53
CA TYR A 32 19.02 10.32 -6.79
C TYR A 32 18.90 11.41 -7.84
N LYS A 33 17.76 12.10 -7.88
CA LYS A 33 17.57 13.31 -8.68
C LYS A 33 18.61 14.38 -8.33
N SER A 34 18.88 14.61 -7.04
CA SER A 34 19.93 15.55 -6.60
C SER A 34 21.36 15.11 -6.93
N GLN A 35 21.57 13.83 -7.25
CA GLN A 35 22.86 13.26 -7.63
C GLN A 35 23.00 13.01 -9.14
N GLU A 36 22.00 13.44 -9.94
CA GLU A 36 21.97 13.23 -11.40
C GLU A 36 22.05 11.75 -11.81
N LYS A 37 21.47 10.85 -11.00
CA LYS A 37 21.45 9.39 -11.22
C LYS A 37 20.17 8.93 -11.95
N GLN A 38 20.04 9.32 -13.21
CA GLN A 38 18.82 9.11 -14.02
C GLN A 38 18.39 7.63 -14.11
N ASN A 39 19.33 6.69 -14.31
CA ASN A 39 18.98 5.28 -14.49
C ASN A 39 18.34 4.68 -13.22
N GLU A 40 18.90 5.00 -12.06
CA GLU A 40 18.37 4.55 -10.78
C GLU A 40 17.06 5.27 -10.42
N GLU A 41 16.94 6.56 -10.76
CA GLU A 41 15.68 7.32 -10.66
C GLU A 41 14.56 6.66 -11.47
N ASP A 42 14.81 6.31 -12.73
CA ASP A 42 13.82 5.68 -13.62
C ASP A 42 13.32 4.33 -13.07
N ILE A 43 14.23 3.50 -12.52
CA ILE A 43 13.86 2.23 -11.88
C ILE A 43 12.97 2.48 -10.66
N LEU A 44 13.30 3.46 -9.83
CA LEU A 44 12.51 3.80 -8.65
C LEU A 44 11.14 4.38 -9.01
N TYR A 45 11.01 5.12 -10.11
CA TYR A 45 9.72 5.57 -10.62
C TYR A 45 8.82 4.40 -11.02
N VAL A 46 9.36 3.38 -11.69
CA VAL A 46 8.62 2.16 -12.02
C VAL A 46 8.15 1.44 -10.74
N ILE A 47 9.03 1.33 -9.74
CA ILE A 47 8.68 0.75 -8.43
C ILE A 47 7.55 1.56 -7.77
N ASN A 48 7.64 2.90 -7.79
CA ASN A 48 6.64 3.77 -7.18
C ASN A 48 5.26 3.63 -7.84
N ILE A 49 5.21 3.50 -9.18
CA ILE A 49 3.96 3.22 -9.92
C ILE A 49 3.37 1.87 -9.50
N TYR A 50 4.21 0.84 -9.39
CA TYR A 50 3.76 -0.49 -8.98
C TYR A 50 3.22 -0.47 -7.53
N LEU A 51 3.91 0.20 -6.62
CA LEU A 51 3.46 0.36 -5.23
C LEU A 51 2.12 1.08 -5.16
N GLU A 52 1.90 2.11 -5.98
CA GLU A 52 0.62 2.81 -6.03
C GLU A 52 -0.53 1.89 -6.47
N TYR A 53 -0.29 1.07 -7.50
CA TYR A 53 -1.28 0.12 -7.97
C TYR A 53 -1.61 -0.94 -6.90
N VAL A 54 -0.59 -1.51 -6.24
CA VAL A 54 -0.77 -2.52 -5.20
C VAL A 54 -1.49 -1.94 -3.98
N ASN A 55 -1.09 -0.74 -3.53
CA ASN A 55 -1.72 -0.05 -2.41
C ASN A 55 -3.20 0.27 -2.70
N GLY A 56 -3.51 0.71 -3.93
CA GLY A 56 -4.90 0.92 -4.36
C GLY A 56 -5.75 -0.36 -4.32
N ASN A 57 -5.19 -1.51 -4.70
CA ASN A 57 -5.90 -2.80 -4.61
C ASN A 57 -6.03 -3.30 -3.16
N MET A 58 -5.04 -3.04 -2.32
CA MET A 58 -5.10 -3.33 -0.89
C MET A 58 -6.24 -2.55 -0.22
N ARG A 59 -6.31 -1.23 -0.44
CA ARG A 59 -7.38 -0.36 0.06
C ARG A 59 -8.77 -0.85 -0.36
N LYS A 60 -8.94 -1.23 -1.63
CA LYS A 60 -10.21 -1.78 -2.14
C LYS A 60 -10.60 -3.08 -1.42
N SER A 61 -9.62 -3.96 -1.16
CA SER A 61 -9.85 -5.23 -0.48
C SER A 61 -10.27 -5.02 0.98
N ILE A 62 -9.60 -4.10 1.68
CA ILE A 62 -9.96 -3.65 3.03
C ILE A 62 -11.38 -3.12 3.06
N ASN A 63 -11.73 -2.17 2.19
CA ASN A 63 -13.07 -1.58 2.14
C ASN A 63 -14.15 -2.65 1.88
N THR A 64 -13.90 -3.59 0.96
CA THR A 64 -14.82 -4.69 0.66
C THR A 64 -15.06 -5.57 1.88
N LEU A 65 -14.00 -5.90 2.62
CA LEU A 65 -14.12 -6.71 3.84
C LEU A 65 -14.83 -5.94 4.96
N ASP A 66 -14.58 -4.64 5.09
CA ASP A 66 -15.20 -3.79 6.11
C ASP A 66 -16.72 -3.68 5.89
N GLU A 67 -17.12 -3.42 4.64
CA GLU A 67 -18.53 -3.42 4.24
C GLU A 67 -19.20 -4.76 4.56
N PHE A 68 -18.56 -5.88 4.18
CA PHE A 68 -19.08 -7.22 4.47
C PHE A 68 -19.27 -7.45 5.98
N LEU A 69 -18.29 -7.07 6.80
CA LEU A 69 -18.36 -7.20 8.25
C LEU A 69 -19.44 -6.31 8.86
N ALA A 70 -19.60 -5.08 8.36
CA ALA A 70 -20.61 -4.14 8.80
C ALA A 70 -22.04 -4.65 8.51
N THR A 71 -22.27 -5.21 7.33
CA THR A 71 -23.57 -5.82 6.98
C THR A 71 -23.90 -7.02 7.88
N ARG A 72 -22.91 -7.87 8.18
CA ARG A 72 -23.09 -9.05 9.06
C ARG A 72 -23.25 -8.73 10.54
N LYS A 73 -22.89 -7.53 11.00
CA LYS A 73 -23.12 -7.07 12.38
C LYS A 73 -24.56 -6.57 12.61
N LYS A 74 -25.25 -6.18 11.53
CA LYS A 74 -26.63 -5.64 11.58
C LYS A 74 -27.73 -6.69 11.43
N GLY A 75 -27.39 -7.90 11.00
CA GLY A 75 -28.31 -9.05 10.90
C GLY A 75 -27.88 -10.17 11.84
#